data_AF-F9EMR9-F1
#
_entry.id   AF-F9EMR9-F1
#
_cell.length_a   1.000
_cell.length_b   1.000
_cell.length_c   1.000
_cell.angle_alpha   90.00
_cell.angle_beta   90.00
_cell.angle_gamma   90.00
#
_symmetry.space_group_name_H-M   'P 1'
#
loop_
_entity.id
_entity.type
_entity.pdbx_description
1 polymer ?
#
loop_
_entity_poly.entity_id
_entity_poly.type
_entity_poly.pdbx_seq_one_letter_code
_entity_poly.pdbx_strand_id
1 'polypeptide(L)'
;MEVIVTDHHKTIKEKFDDEILYLNPKLSKTYKFQYLSGAGVAFKLAQGICMSLGLDMDIIYKYLDIVMIGTIADVVPMIDENRLIIKKGLKIIKNTKVKGLSYLLNYLRLNKKTLTTTDVSYYISPLINSLGRVGISRMGADFFLKDDDFDLYNIIEEMKEQNKQRRALEKHIFDDAMRKIKNLKIPFDKLSVIFLSSPKWHPGVIGVVSSRLTIKFNIPVVLVAIEGDYGKASCRSVGDISIFNLLSDVKNLLERYGGHDLAAGFVIHKENINKVKEYFINTIPKIKLEHNKNKKDYEKNFDFELPIEDLGDKTFEFMEKMGPFGSNNPHPLFFDRNLKLDEIKRFGVDFRHFNGIIYKDNVSYNAVGFELAEKIASDYMNKTYNIVYYPEKIILNDEEVTQIILKV
;
A
#
# COMPACT_ATOMS: atom_id res chain seq x y z
N MET A 1 24.39 -25.99 13.42
CA MET A 1 23.48 -24.94 13.93
C MET A 1 22.09 -25.34 13.51
N GLU A 2 21.15 -25.45 14.44
CA GLU A 2 19.74 -25.65 14.10
C GLU A 2 19.15 -24.33 13.62
N VAL A 3 18.37 -24.37 12.54
CA VAL A 3 17.83 -23.18 11.89
C VAL A 3 16.34 -23.38 11.63
N ILE A 4 15.54 -22.41 12.08
CA ILE A 4 14.13 -22.29 11.75
C ILE A 4 13.97 -21.05 10.89
N VAL A 5 13.35 -21.20 9.72
CA VAL A 5 13.05 -20.09 8.82
C VAL A 5 11.57 -19.78 8.87
N THR A 6 11.23 -18.54 9.25
CA THR A 6 9.87 -18.01 9.19
C THR A 6 9.76 -17.00 8.06
N ASP A 7 8.94 -17.28 7.05
CA ASP A 7 8.74 -16.38 5.91
C ASP A 7 7.33 -16.56 5.32
N HIS A 8 6.93 -15.64 4.46
CA HIS A 8 5.63 -15.62 3.77
C HIS A 8 5.76 -15.46 2.24
N HIS A 9 6.97 -15.32 1.70
CA HIS A 9 7.17 -15.17 0.26
C HIS A 9 6.92 -16.48 -0.50
N LYS A 10 6.64 -16.38 -1.80
CA LYS A 10 6.62 -17.55 -2.69
C LYS A 10 8.08 -17.93 -2.96
N THR A 11 8.49 -19.12 -2.56
CA THR A 11 9.81 -19.68 -2.86
C THR A 11 9.67 -20.90 -3.76
N ILE A 12 10.64 -21.09 -4.66
CA ILE A 12 10.81 -22.37 -5.35
C ILE A 12 11.55 -23.25 -4.35
N LYS A 13 10.91 -24.31 -3.87
CA LYS A 13 11.54 -25.23 -2.94
C LYS A 13 12.72 -25.92 -3.64
N GLU A 14 13.94 -25.69 -3.19
CA GLU A 14 15.13 -26.39 -3.68
C GLU A 14 15.32 -27.70 -2.90
N LYS A 15 16.08 -28.66 -3.47
CA LYS A 15 16.30 -29.97 -2.82
C LYS A 15 16.92 -29.86 -1.42
N PHE A 16 17.68 -28.81 -1.13
CA PHE A 16 18.31 -28.59 0.17
C PHE A 16 17.35 -28.00 1.23
N ASP A 17 16.19 -27.50 0.82
CA ASP A 17 15.19 -26.95 1.75
C ASP A 17 14.48 -28.02 2.58
N ASP A 18 14.59 -29.30 2.21
CA ASP A 18 13.98 -30.42 2.95
C ASP A 18 14.66 -30.66 4.31
N GLU A 19 15.88 -30.15 4.52
CA GLU A 19 16.63 -30.27 5.79
C GLU A 19 16.38 -29.08 6.75
N ILE A 20 15.70 -28.03 6.30
CA ILE A 20 15.45 -26.80 7.08
C ILE A 20 14.01 -26.77 7.57
N LEU A 21 13.79 -26.46 8.86
CA LEU A 21 12.43 -26.27 9.37
C LEU A 21 11.87 -24.93 8.85
N TYR A 22 10.99 -25.02 7.86
CA TYR A 22 10.39 -23.86 7.21
C TYR A 22 8.95 -23.64 7.67
N LEU A 23 8.69 -22.52 8.31
CA LEU A 23 7.35 -22.06 8.65
C LEU A 23 6.92 -21.00 7.64
N ASN A 24 6.18 -21.43 6.63
CA ASN A 24 5.57 -20.55 5.64
C ASN A 24 4.17 -21.06 5.29
N PRO A 25 3.12 -20.23 5.43
CA PRO A 25 1.76 -20.65 5.14
C PRO A 25 1.67 -21.22 3.71
N LYS A 26 2.31 -20.58 2.72
CA LYS A 26 2.25 -20.91 1.27
C LYS A 26 2.77 -22.29 0.91
N LEU A 27 3.59 -22.87 1.79
CA LEU A 27 4.12 -24.22 1.61
C LEU A 27 3.26 -25.29 2.31
N SER A 28 2.33 -24.88 3.18
CA SER A 28 1.47 -25.80 3.91
C SER A 28 0.31 -26.29 3.05
N LYS A 29 0.12 -27.61 3.03
CA LYS A 29 -1.01 -28.26 2.35
C LYS A 29 -2.31 -28.20 3.17
N THR A 30 -2.22 -27.97 4.48
CA THR A 30 -3.35 -28.07 5.42
C THR A 30 -3.75 -26.74 6.03
N TYR A 31 -2.84 -25.75 6.04
CA TYR A 31 -3.15 -24.43 6.55
C TYR A 31 -4.01 -23.67 5.53
N LYS A 32 -5.19 -23.21 5.95
CA LYS A 32 -6.17 -22.61 5.03
C LYS A 32 -5.82 -21.17 4.64
N PHE A 33 -5.27 -20.39 5.57
CA PHE A 33 -5.04 -18.97 5.36
C PHE A 33 -3.62 -18.69 4.85
N GLN A 34 -3.50 -18.36 3.57
CA GLN A 34 -2.22 -18.35 2.86
C GLN A 34 -1.51 -16.98 2.81
N TYR A 35 -2.07 -16.00 3.51
CA TYR A 35 -1.79 -14.58 3.26
C TYR A 35 -1.21 -13.84 4.46
N LEU A 36 -0.69 -14.53 5.47
CA LEU A 36 -0.02 -13.87 6.59
C LEU A 36 1.16 -13.01 6.10
N SER A 37 1.38 -11.88 6.79
CA SER A 37 2.61 -11.09 6.69
C SER A 37 3.78 -11.81 7.37
N GLY A 38 5.01 -11.34 7.16
CA GLY A 38 6.16 -11.87 7.91
C GLY A 38 5.96 -11.74 9.42
N ALA A 39 5.43 -10.60 9.88
CA ALA A 39 5.05 -10.40 11.27
C ALA A 39 3.94 -11.35 11.75
N GLY A 40 2.96 -11.64 10.88
CA GLY A 40 1.90 -12.61 11.15
C GLY A 40 2.43 -14.04 11.33
N VAL A 41 3.39 -14.46 10.52
CA VAL A 41 4.06 -15.78 10.67
C VAL A 41 4.87 -15.82 11.97
N ALA A 42 5.61 -14.77 12.30
CA ALA A 42 6.33 -14.68 13.58
C ALA A 42 5.37 -14.75 14.79
N PHE A 43 4.20 -14.09 14.69
CA PHE A 43 3.16 -14.19 15.70
C PHE A 43 2.60 -15.61 15.83
N LYS A 44 2.41 -16.35 14.73
CA LYS A 44 1.99 -17.76 14.75
C LYS A 44 3.02 -18.67 15.42
N LEU A 45 4.30 -18.43 15.18
CA LEU A 45 5.36 -19.15 15.88
C LEU A 45 5.27 -18.89 17.40
N ALA A 46 5.13 -17.62 17.80
CA ALA A 46 4.97 -17.26 19.21
C ALA A 46 3.71 -17.91 19.84
N GLN A 47 2.59 -17.94 19.12
CA GLN A 47 1.38 -18.66 19.53
C GLN A 47 1.67 -20.16 19.77
N GLY A 48 2.36 -20.81 18.83
CA GLY A 48 2.73 -22.22 18.96
C GLY A 48 3.62 -22.50 20.17
N ILE A 49 4.58 -21.63 20.46
CA ILE A 49 5.44 -21.72 21.64
C ILE A 49 4.61 -21.58 22.93
N CYS A 50 3.73 -20.57 23.02
CA CYS A 50 2.84 -20.40 24.16
C CYS A 50 1.97 -21.64 24.41
N MET A 51 1.38 -22.21 23.35
CA MET A 51 0.58 -23.45 23.46
C MET A 51 1.42 -24.63 23.95
N SER A 52 2.61 -24.81 23.40
CA SER A 52 3.49 -25.93 23.77
C SER A 52 3.98 -25.85 25.22
N LEU A 53 4.09 -24.64 25.76
CA LEU A 53 4.55 -24.39 27.12
C LEU A 53 3.40 -24.17 28.12
N GLY A 54 2.14 -24.20 27.68
CA GLY A 54 0.97 -23.93 28.52
C GLY A 54 0.92 -22.48 29.05
N LEU A 55 1.51 -21.53 28.33
CA LEU A 55 1.54 -20.12 28.71
C LEU A 55 0.26 -19.39 28.29
N ASP A 56 -0.09 -18.35 29.04
CA ASP A 56 -1.19 -17.45 28.69
C ASP A 56 -0.88 -16.68 27.39
N MET A 57 -1.86 -16.65 26.49
CA MET A 57 -1.78 -15.95 25.21
C MET A 57 -1.72 -14.42 25.37
N ASP A 58 -2.16 -13.87 26.49
CA ASP A 58 -2.11 -12.44 26.78
C ASP A 58 -0.67 -11.88 26.75
N ILE A 59 0.33 -12.74 27.00
CA ILE A 59 1.76 -12.40 26.89
C ILE A 59 2.11 -11.91 25.48
N ILE A 60 1.48 -12.46 24.45
CA ILE A 60 1.74 -12.11 23.04
C ILE A 60 0.63 -11.23 22.44
N TYR A 61 -0.62 -11.36 22.91
CA TYR A 61 -1.73 -10.57 22.38
C TYR A 61 -1.58 -9.08 22.64
N LYS A 62 -0.90 -8.69 23.70
CA LYS A 62 -0.57 -7.28 23.98
C LYS A 62 0.34 -6.60 22.94
N TYR A 63 0.97 -7.37 22.05
CA TYR A 63 1.85 -6.89 20.98
C TYR A 63 1.21 -6.97 19.58
N LEU A 64 -0.10 -7.22 19.49
CA LEU A 64 -0.81 -7.27 18.21
C LEU A 64 -0.80 -5.93 17.45
N ASP A 65 -0.47 -4.82 18.10
CA ASP A 65 -0.21 -3.53 17.44
C ASP A 65 1.05 -3.58 16.56
N ILE A 66 2.15 -4.19 17.03
CA ILE A 66 3.35 -4.42 16.23
C ILE A 66 3.04 -5.35 15.05
N VAL A 67 2.34 -6.45 15.31
CA VAL A 67 1.96 -7.44 14.29
C VAL A 67 1.05 -6.80 13.23
N MET A 68 0.11 -5.96 13.66
CA MET A 68 -0.77 -5.20 12.77
C MET A 68 0.02 -4.23 11.89
N ILE A 69 0.99 -3.49 12.44
CA ILE A 69 1.84 -2.57 11.66
C ILE A 69 2.58 -3.33 10.56
N GLY A 70 3.21 -4.47 10.89
CA GLY A 70 3.88 -5.32 9.89
C GLY A 70 2.91 -5.86 8.84
N THR A 71 1.70 -6.25 9.27
CA THR A 71 0.65 -6.75 8.37
C THR A 71 0.15 -5.69 7.39
N ILE A 72 -0.06 -4.46 7.85
CA ILE A 72 -0.44 -3.35 6.98
C ILE A 72 0.73 -2.94 6.07
N ALA A 73 1.96 -2.91 6.60
CA ALA A 73 3.15 -2.53 5.85
C ALA A 73 3.47 -3.48 4.70
N ASP A 74 3.21 -4.78 4.87
CA ASP A 74 3.38 -5.81 3.83
C ASP A 74 2.27 -5.79 2.77
N VAL A 75 1.21 -4.98 2.96
CA VAL A 75 0.08 -4.84 2.03
C VAL A 75 -0.60 -6.18 1.71
N VAL A 76 -0.56 -7.12 2.65
CA VAL A 76 -1.23 -8.42 2.51
C VAL A 76 -2.77 -8.26 2.58
N PRO A 77 -3.55 -9.19 2.00
CA PRO A 77 -5.01 -9.19 2.09
C PRO A 77 -5.53 -9.02 3.52
N MET A 78 -6.40 -8.03 3.73
CA MET A 78 -7.02 -7.68 5.03
C MET A 78 -8.32 -8.46 5.27
N ILE A 79 -8.25 -9.77 5.06
CA ILE A 79 -9.36 -10.72 5.26
C ILE A 79 -8.98 -11.75 6.33
N ASP A 80 -9.97 -12.47 6.84
CA ASP A 80 -9.79 -13.61 7.76
C ASP A 80 -8.83 -13.32 8.93
N GLU A 81 -7.72 -14.06 9.08
CA GLU A 81 -6.80 -13.90 10.21
C GLU A 81 -6.11 -12.53 10.23
N ASN A 82 -5.70 -12.02 9.08
CA ASN A 82 -5.11 -10.68 8.99
C ASN A 82 -6.11 -9.61 9.43
N ARG A 83 -7.39 -9.75 9.05
CA ARG A 83 -8.45 -8.84 9.49
C ARG A 83 -8.58 -8.83 11.01
N LEU A 84 -8.52 -9.99 11.65
CA LEU A 84 -8.57 -10.10 13.10
C LEU A 84 -7.35 -9.44 13.77
N ILE A 85 -6.14 -9.74 13.27
CA ILE A 85 -4.89 -9.13 13.74
C ILE A 85 -4.99 -7.61 13.64
N ILE A 86 -5.40 -7.08 12.49
CA ILE A 86 -5.50 -5.64 12.24
C ILE A 86 -6.55 -5.02 13.16
N LYS A 87 -7.75 -5.61 13.27
CA LYS A 87 -8.83 -5.09 14.12
C LYS A 87 -8.42 -5.02 15.59
N LYS A 88 -7.73 -6.04 16.09
CA LYS A 88 -7.23 -6.08 17.48
C LYS A 88 -6.05 -5.13 17.67
N GLY A 89 -5.11 -5.09 16.73
CA GLY A 89 -3.97 -4.18 16.76
C GLY A 89 -4.37 -2.72 16.75
N LEU A 90 -5.36 -2.31 15.95
CA LEU A 90 -5.92 -0.95 15.95
C LEU A 90 -6.58 -0.58 17.28
N LYS A 91 -7.10 -1.57 18.03
CA LYS A 91 -7.62 -1.33 19.39
C LYS A 91 -6.47 -1.17 20.40
N ILE A 92 -5.44 -1.99 20.28
CA ILE A 92 -4.30 -2.02 21.21
C ILE A 92 -3.42 -0.79 21.06
N ILE A 93 -3.12 -0.38 19.82
CA ILE A 93 -2.21 0.74 19.54
C ILE A 93 -2.64 2.05 20.20
N LYS A 94 -3.95 2.24 20.44
CA LYS A 94 -4.52 3.40 21.15
C LYS A 94 -3.89 3.59 22.54
N ASN A 95 -3.58 2.47 23.19
CA ASN A 95 -2.95 2.38 24.51
C ASN A 95 -1.75 1.41 24.45
N THR A 96 -0.92 1.54 23.41
CA THR A 96 0.24 0.67 23.19
C THR A 96 1.15 0.62 24.41
N LYS A 97 1.70 -0.58 24.69
CA LYS A 97 2.74 -0.78 25.69
C LYS A 97 4.14 -0.55 25.15
N VAL A 98 4.28 -0.36 23.85
CA VAL A 98 5.56 -0.07 23.20
C VAL A 98 5.84 1.42 23.31
N LYS A 99 6.82 1.79 24.11
CA LYS A 99 7.16 3.19 24.39
C LYS A 99 7.53 3.93 23.09
N GLY A 100 8.29 3.31 22.20
CA GLY A 100 8.61 3.85 20.87
C GLY A 100 7.37 4.19 20.02
N LEU A 101 6.36 3.33 19.99
CA LEU A 101 5.10 3.62 19.28
C LEU A 101 4.34 4.77 19.92
N SER A 102 4.32 4.88 21.26
CA SER A 102 3.68 6.00 21.95
C SER A 102 4.33 7.34 21.55
N TYR A 103 5.66 7.40 21.52
CA TYR A 103 6.40 8.58 21.09
C TYR A 103 6.13 8.92 19.61
N LEU A 104 6.15 7.91 18.74
CA LEU A 104 5.88 8.09 17.31
C LEU A 104 4.48 8.67 17.05
N LEU A 105 3.46 8.14 17.73
CA LEU A 105 2.09 8.64 17.62
C LEU A 105 1.96 10.10 18.09
N ASN A 106 2.64 10.46 19.19
CA ASN A 106 2.66 11.83 19.70
C ASN A 106 3.35 12.78 18.71
N TYR A 107 4.47 12.35 18.11
CA TYR A 107 5.17 13.12 17.08
C TYR A 107 4.30 13.37 15.85
N LEU A 108 3.61 12.33 15.37
CA LEU A 108 2.70 12.42 14.22
C LEU A 108 1.43 13.24 14.51
N ARG A 109 1.17 13.58 15.78
CA ARG A 109 -0.04 14.25 16.24
C ARG A 109 -1.32 13.55 15.79
N LEU A 110 -1.26 12.22 15.66
CA LEU A 110 -2.43 11.44 15.26
C LEU A 110 -3.37 11.28 16.46
N ASN A 111 -4.67 11.41 16.20
CA ASN A 111 -5.67 11.10 17.21
C ASN A 111 -5.72 9.59 17.42
N LYS A 112 -5.17 9.13 18.54
CA LYS A 112 -5.12 7.71 18.93
C LYS A 112 -6.50 7.04 18.93
N LYS A 113 -7.58 7.79 19.15
CA LYS A 113 -8.94 7.23 19.20
C LYS A 113 -9.48 6.83 17.83
N THR A 114 -9.05 7.52 16.77
CA THR A 114 -9.60 7.38 15.40
C THR A 114 -8.61 6.80 14.40
N LEU A 115 -7.50 6.19 14.87
CA LEU A 115 -6.51 5.57 13.99
C LEU A 115 -7.16 4.52 13.07
N THR A 116 -6.88 4.68 11.78
CA THR A 116 -7.33 3.80 10.70
C THR A 116 -6.16 3.01 10.10
N THR A 117 -6.46 2.04 9.26
CA THR A 117 -5.46 1.34 8.43
C THR A 117 -4.73 2.30 7.48
N THR A 118 -5.43 3.32 6.97
CA THR A 118 -4.87 4.39 6.17
C THR A 118 -3.81 5.15 6.95
N ASP A 119 -4.09 5.55 8.19
CA ASP A 119 -3.11 6.27 9.02
C ASP A 119 -1.84 5.45 9.26
N VAL A 120 -2.02 4.17 9.57
CA VAL A 120 -0.89 3.25 9.75
C VAL A 120 -0.08 3.15 8.45
N SER A 121 -0.74 2.89 7.32
CA SER A 121 -0.08 2.71 6.02
C SER A 121 0.64 3.97 5.51
N TYR A 122 0.08 5.17 5.72
CA TYR A 122 0.61 6.41 5.14
C TYR A 122 1.54 7.19 6.06
N TYR A 123 1.38 7.08 7.38
CA TYR A 123 2.18 7.86 8.33
C TYR A 123 3.12 6.98 9.16
N ILE A 124 2.63 5.86 9.70
CA ILE A 124 3.39 5.05 10.66
C ILE A 124 4.37 4.10 9.94
N SER A 125 3.88 3.25 9.04
CA SER A 125 4.70 2.26 8.33
C SER A 125 5.86 2.89 7.54
N PRO A 126 5.70 4.03 6.83
CA PRO A 126 6.82 4.63 6.09
C PRO A 126 7.95 5.15 6.99
N LEU A 127 7.61 5.60 8.20
CA LEU A 127 8.58 6.04 9.20
C LEU A 127 9.33 4.84 9.78
N ILE A 128 8.64 3.78 10.20
CA ILE A 128 9.30 2.56 10.69
C ILE A 128 10.19 1.93 9.60
N ASN A 129 9.71 1.90 8.35
CA ASN A 129 10.49 1.40 7.21
C ASN A 129 11.72 2.24 6.86
N SER A 130 11.83 3.49 7.37
CA SER A 130 13.04 4.28 7.17
C SER A 130 14.22 3.70 7.95
N LEU A 131 13.97 3.10 9.14
CA LEU A 131 15.01 2.49 9.99
C LEU A 131 15.70 1.28 9.33
N GLY A 132 14.95 0.45 8.60
CA GLY A 132 15.51 -0.72 7.91
C GLY A 132 16.47 -0.38 6.76
N ARG A 133 16.49 0.89 6.32
CA ARG A 133 17.34 1.38 5.21
C ARG A 133 18.64 2.00 5.69
N VAL A 134 18.81 2.19 7.00
CA VAL A 134 19.95 2.88 7.63
C VAL A 134 21.20 1.98 7.68
N GLY A 135 21.16 0.74 7.20
CA GLY A 135 22.28 -0.20 7.38
C GLY A 135 22.51 -0.64 8.84
N ILE A 136 21.80 -0.02 9.80
CA ILE A 136 21.77 -0.36 11.22
C ILE A 136 20.45 -1.11 11.49
N SER A 137 20.37 -2.36 11.06
CA SER A 137 19.18 -3.22 11.26
C SER A 137 18.75 -3.31 12.72
N ARG A 138 19.70 -3.18 13.66
CA ARG A 138 19.47 -3.17 15.10
C ARG A 138 18.56 -2.03 15.57
N MET A 139 18.64 -0.85 14.93
CA MET A 139 17.85 0.31 15.34
C MET A 139 16.35 0.07 15.19
N GLY A 140 15.96 -0.68 14.16
CA GLY A 140 14.56 -1.09 13.95
C GLY A 140 14.02 -1.97 15.08
N ALA A 141 14.83 -2.90 15.60
CA ALA A 141 14.45 -3.71 16.75
C ALA A 141 14.47 -2.91 18.06
N ASP A 142 15.52 -2.11 18.27
CA ASP A 142 15.67 -1.26 19.46
C ASP A 142 14.48 -0.30 19.62
N PHE A 143 13.90 0.21 18.54
CA PHE A 143 12.67 1.02 18.58
C PHE A 143 11.51 0.33 19.31
N PHE A 144 11.35 -0.98 19.13
CA PHE A 144 10.28 -1.75 19.76
C PHE A 144 10.64 -2.29 21.15
N LEU A 145 11.94 -2.37 21.47
CA LEU A 145 12.45 -3.05 22.66
C LEU A 145 12.96 -2.12 23.76
N LYS A 146 13.41 -0.91 23.42
CA LYS A 146 13.99 0.03 24.39
C LYS A 146 12.90 0.81 25.13
N ASP A 147 13.16 1.04 26.42
CA ASP A 147 12.32 1.86 27.30
C ASP A 147 13.00 3.16 27.76
N ASP A 148 14.27 3.38 27.41
CA ASP A 148 14.99 4.61 27.74
C ASP A 148 14.56 5.78 26.83
N ASP A 149 14.26 6.93 27.43
CA ASP A 149 13.73 8.09 26.73
C ASP A 149 14.73 8.74 25.79
N PHE A 150 16.01 8.76 26.18
CA PHE A 150 17.07 9.35 25.39
C PHE A 150 17.36 8.50 24.15
N ASP A 151 17.44 7.18 24.33
CA ASP A 151 17.58 6.22 23.23
C ASP A 151 16.42 6.34 22.22
N LEU A 152 15.17 6.34 22.70
CA LEU A 152 14.00 6.44 21.84
C LEU A 152 13.92 7.78 21.11
N TYR A 153 14.30 8.88 21.77
CA TYR A 153 14.40 10.19 21.14
C TYR A 153 15.38 10.16 19.96
N ASN A 154 16.59 9.63 20.17
CA ASN A 154 17.61 9.53 19.13
C ASN A 154 17.16 8.67 17.95
N ILE A 155 16.52 7.53 18.22
CA ILE A 155 15.95 6.65 17.17
C ILE A 155 14.90 7.40 16.35
N ILE A 156 14.05 8.20 17.00
CA ILE A 156 12.99 8.94 16.33
C ILE A 156 13.55 10.12 15.51
N GLU A 157 14.56 10.83 15.99
CA GLU A 157 15.22 11.88 15.20
C GLU A 157 15.89 11.30 13.94
N GLU A 158 16.57 10.16 14.07
CA GLU A 158 17.14 9.46 12.92
C GLU A 158 16.03 9.03 11.94
N MET A 159 14.93 8.46 12.45
CA MET A 159 13.77 8.06 11.65
C MET A 159 13.21 9.23 10.82
N LYS A 160 13.14 10.44 11.41
CA LYS A 160 12.67 11.66 10.74
C LYS A 160 13.61 12.10 9.64
N GLU A 161 14.90 12.18 9.93
CA GLU A 161 15.90 12.62 8.95
C GLU A 161 15.95 11.66 7.75
N GLN A 162 15.92 10.36 8.02
CA GLN A 162 15.89 9.34 6.97
C GLN A 162 14.62 9.41 6.12
N ASN A 163 13.46 9.62 6.74
CA ASN A 163 12.23 9.80 5.97
C ASN A 163 12.24 11.11 5.15
N LYS A 164 12.85 12.19 5.65
CA LYS A 164 13.03 13.43 4.90
C LYS A 164 13.94 13.22 3.67
N GLN A 165 15.09 12.58 3.85
CA GLN A 165 16.00 12.22 2.76
C GLN A 165 15.31 11.32 1.73
N ARG A 166 14.59 10.28 2.19
CA ARG A 166 13.79 9.39 1.34
C ARG A 166 12.79 10.17 0.48
N ARG A 167 12.04 11.10 1.08
CA ARG A 167 11.03 11.92 0.36
C ARG A 167 11.68 12.84 -0.67
N ALA A 168 12.83 13.43 -0.36
CA ALA A 168 13.58 14.26 -1.31
C ALA A 168 14.04 13.44 -2.52
N LEU A 169 14.58 12.24 -2.28
CA LEU A 169 15.01 11.32 -3.33
C LEU A 169 13.83 10.79 -4.15
N GLU A 170 12.71 10.47 -3.49
CA GLU A 170 11.48 10.05 -4.16
C GLU A 170 10.98 11.12 -5.14
N LYS A 171 10.97 12.39 -4.71
CA LYS A 171 10.62 13.52 -5.57
C LYS A 171 11.55 13.62 -6.77
N HIS A 172 12.87 13.59 -6.55
CA HIS A 172 13.85 13.67 -7.63
C HIS A 172 13.69 12.54 -8.66
N ILE A 173 13.53 11.30 -8.20
CA ILE A 173 13.33 10.14 -9.09
C ILE A 173 11.99 10.26 -9.84
N PHE A 174 10.92 10.69 -9.17
CA PHE A 174 9.61 10.90 -9.82
C PHE A 174 9.68 11.96 -10.91
N ASP A 175 10.29 13.11 -10.62
CA ASP A 175 10.43 14.21 -11.58
C ASP A 175 11.29 13.80 -12.79
N ASP A 176 12.41 13.10 -12.56
CA ASP A 176 13.23 12.56 -13.64
C ASP A 176 12.48 11.51 -14.47
N ALA A 177 11.72 10.62 -13.84
CA ALA A 177 10.89 9.64 -14.52
C ALA A 177 9.81 10.33 -15.39
N MET A 178 9.08 11.30 -14.85
CA MET A 178 8.09 12.09 -15.59
C MET A 178 8.70 12.79 -16.80
N ARG A 179 9.89 13.38 -16.64
CA ARG A 179 10.64 13.99 -17.75
C ARG A 179 11.00 12.95 -18.83
N LYS A 180 11.48 11.76 -18.44
CA LYS A 180 11.79 10.67 -19.38
C LYS A 180 10.54 10.18 -20.12
N ILE A 181 9.40 10.04 -19.43
CA ILE A 181 8.13 9.63 -20.05
C ILE A 181 7.70 10.68 -21.08
N LYS A 182 7.73 11.98 -20.72
CA LYS A 182 7.39 13.06 -21.66
C LYS A 182 8.29 13.05 -22.91
N ASN A 183 9.57 12.72 -22.73
CA ASN A 183 10.54 12.63 -23.82
C ASN A 183 10.33 11.42 -24.75
N LEU A 184 9.50 10.42 -24.38
CA LEU A 184 9.12 9.35 -25.29
C LEU A 184 8.31 9.87 -26.48
N LYS A 185 7.67 11.05 -26.36
CA LYS A 185 6.77 11.63 -27.37
C LYS A 185 5.63 10.68 -27.78
N ILE A 186 5.27 9.75 -26.90
CA ILE A 186 4.12 8.85 -27.05
C ILE A 186 2.97 9.45 -26.23
N PRO A 187 1.77 9.62 -26.80
CA PRO A 187 0.57 10.00 -26.05
C PRO A 187 0.34 9.05 -24.86
N PHE A 188 -0.04 9.60 -23.69
CA PHE A 188 -0.15 8.79 -22.46
C PHE A 188 -1.17 7.66 -22.58
N ASP A 189 -2.26 7.87 -23.30
CA ASP A 189 -3.30 6.89 -23.61
C ASP A 189 -2.81 5.71 -24.46
N LYS A 190 -1.67 5.86 -25.14
CA LYS A 190 -1.03 4.81 -25.95
C LYS A 190 0.05 4.04 -25.20
N LEU A 191 0.45 4.47 -24.00
CA LEU A 191 1.43 3.75 -23.20
C LEU A 191 0.79 2.50 -22.58
N SER A 192 1.32 1.34 -22.91
CA SER A 192 0.86 0.07 -22.29
C SER A 192 1.68 -0.32 -21.05
N VAL A 193 2.92 0.17 -20.96
CA VAL A 193 3.88 -0.07 -19.88
C VAL A 193 4.88 1.08 -19.83
N ILE A 194 5.34 1.44 -18.63
CA ILE A 194 6.49 2.33 -18.44
C ILE A 194 7.69 1.50 -18.03
N PHE A 195 8.73 1.48 -18.85
CA PHE A 195 10.00 0.82 -18.51
C PHE A 195 11.13 1.83 -18.65
N LEU A 196 11.73 2.20 -17.52
CA LEU A 196 12.76 3.22 -17.46
C LEU A 196 13.94 2.76 -16.61
N SER A 197 15.14 3.24 -16.96
CA SER A 197 16.35 2.98 -16.20
C SER A 197 17.16 4.27 -16.00
N SER A 198 17.90 4.36 -14.91
CA SER A 198 18.77 5.51 -14.63
C SER A 198 19.90 5.16 -13.66
N PRO A 199 21.13 5.65 -13.90
CA PRO A 199 22.21 5.58 -12.90
C PRO A 199 22.04 6.61 -11.77
N LYS A 200 21.12 7.57 -11.90
CA LYS A 200 20.83 8.60 -10.89
C LYS A 200 19.78 8.16 -9.86
N TRP A 201 19.28 6.93 -9.98
CA TRP A 201 18.18 6.46 -9.13
C TRP A 201 18.71 5.56 -8.04
N HIS A 202 18.14 5.70 -6.85
CA HIS A 202 18.51 4.88 -5.71
C HIS A 202 17.64 3.61 -5.66
N PRO A 203 18.22 2.41 -5.57
CA PRO A 203 17.49 1.14 -5.62
C PRO A 203 16.48 0.99 -4.48
N GLY A 204 16.75 1.61 -3.32
CA GLY A 204 15.79 1.63 -2.23
C GLY A 204 14.49 2.37 -2.56
N VAL A 205 14.51 3.40 -3.41
CA VAL A 205 13.38 4.36 -3.53
C VAL A 205 12.55 4.15 -4.79
N ILE A 206 13.12 3.53 -5.83
CA ILE A 206 12.41 3.23 -7.09
C ILE A 206 11.12 2.41 -6.89
N GLY A 207 10.99 1.62 -5.83
CA GLY A 207 9.76 0.89 -5.51
C GLY A 207 8.58 1.78 -5.16
N VAL A 208 8.80 2.88 -4.44
CA VAL A 208 7.73 3.83 -4.10
C VAL A 208 7.32 4.63 -5.33
N VAL A 209 8.30 5.05 -6.13
CA VAL A 209 8.06 5.81 -7.37
C VAL A 209 7.33 4.97 -8.41
N SER A 210 7.71 3.70 -8.59
CA SER A 210 7.00 2.80 -9.50
C SER A 210 5.54 2.61 -9.08
N SER A 211 5.23 2.45 -7.79
CA SER A 211 3.84 2.39 -7.31
C SER A 211 3.07 3.67 -7.65
N ARG A 212 3.65 4.84 -7.40
CA ARG A 212 3.01 6.14 -7.70
C ARG A 212 2.75 6.34 -9.19
N LEU A 213 3.69 5.96 -10.05
CA LEU A 213 3.53 6.03 -11.50
C LEU A 213 2.49 5.01 -11.98
N THR A 214 2.45 3.81 -11.38
CA THR A 214 1.46 2.77 -11.69
C THR A 214 0.06 3.25 -11.40
N ILE A 215 -0.16 3.91 -10.26
CA ILE A 215 -1.44 4.54 -9.92
C ILE A 215 -1.76 5.69 -10.89
N LYS A 216 -0.81 6.62 -11.09
CA LYS A 216 -1.02 7.81 -11.95
C LYS A 216 -1.39 7.47 -13.39
N PHE A 217 -0.77 6.45 -13.97
CA PHE A 217 -0.98 6.08 -15.37
C PHE A 217 -1.88 4.85 -15.54
N ASN A 218 -2.25 4.18 -14.46
CA ASN A 218 -3.00 2.92 -14.45
C ASN A 218 -2.43 1.86 -15.42
N ILE A 219 -1.11 1.71 -15.46
CA ILE A 219 -0.38 0.74 -16.29
C ILE A 219 0.81 0.17 -15.54
N PRO A 220 1.33 -1.01 -15.92
CA PRO A 220 2.53 -1.55 -15.30
C PRO A 220 3.74 -0.62 -15.43
N VAL A 221 4.55 -0.56 -14.38
CA VAL A 221 5.76 0.27 -14.31
C VAL A 221 6.94 -0.56 -13.82
N VAL A 222 8.04 -0.49 -14.58
CA VAL A 222 9.34 -1.05 -14.23
C VAL A 222 10.37 0.08 -14.18
N LEU A 223 10.96 0.30 -13.02
CA LEU A 223 12.05 1.25 -12.83
C LEU A 223 13.33 0.49 -12.47
N VAL A 224 14.43 0.81 -13.15
CA VAL A 224 15.75 0.18 -12.92
C VAL A 224 16.75 1.22 -12.45
N ALA A 225 17.27 1.05 -11.23
CA ALA A 225 18.41 1.79 -10.72
C ALA A 225 19.70 1.10 -11.16
N ILE A 226 20.59 1.80 -11.87
CA ILE A 226 21.85 1.24 -12.40
C ILE A 226 23.00 1.60 -11.45
N GLU A 227 23.77 0.61 -11.04
CA GLU A 227 24.95 0.75 -10.19
C GLU A 227 26.08 -0.16 -10.73
N GLY A 228 27.15 0.47 -11.21
CA GLY A 228 28.21 -0.23 -11.96
C GLY A 228 27.66 -0.93 -13.21
N ASP A 229 27.95 -2.22 -13.32
CA ASP A 229 27.51 -3.07 -14.44
C ASP A 229 26.16 -3.74 -14.20
N TYR A 230 25.55 -3.55 -13.02
CA TYR A 230 24.28 -4.16 -12.66
C TYR A 230 23.16 -3.12 -12.51
N GLY A 231 21.93 -3.58 -12.68
CA GLY A 231 20.72 -2.83 -12.41
C GLY A 231 19.85 -3.56 -11.40
N LYS A 232 19.36 -2.85 -10.39
CA LYS A 232 18.32 -3.35 -9.48
C LYS A 232 16.99 -2.71 -9.85
N ALA A 233 16.00 -3.54 -10.13
CA ALA A 233 14.70 -3.12 -10.62
C ALA A 233 13.60 -3.28 -9.58
N SER A 234 12.62 -2.39 -9.64
CA SER A 234 11.35 -2.52 -8.95
C SER A 234 10.21 -2.41 -9.95
N CYS A 235 9.30 -3.37 -9.86
CA CYS A 235 8.18 -3.54 -10.78
C CYS A 235 6.87 -3.45 -10.01
N ARG A 236 5.89 -2.80 -10.62
CA ARG A 236 4.51 -2.68 -10.15
C ARG A 236 3.55 -2.89 -11.30
N SER A 237 2.45 -3.58 -11.04
CA SER A 237 1.45 -3.94 -12.04
C SER A 237 0.06 -3.41 -11.71
N VAL A 238 -0.85 -3.56 -12.67
CA VAL A 238 -2.28 -3.27 -12.53
C VAL A 238 -3.11 -4.45 -13.04
N GLY A 239 -4.28 -4.65 -12.43
CA GLY A 239 -5.24 -5.68 -12.85
C GLY A 239 -4.61 -7.07 -12.93
N ASP A 240 -4.89 -7.77 -14.04
CA ASP A 240 -4.57 -9.19 -14.22
C ASP A 240 -3.18 -9.43 -14.84
N ILE A 241 -2.30 -8.42 -14.88
CA ILE A 241 -0.96 -8.56 -15.47
C ILE A 241 0.00 -9.05 -14.38
N SER A 242 0.34 -10.34 -14.38
CA SER A 242 1.34 -10.90 -13.47
C SER A 242 2.75 -10.52 -13.92
N ILE A 243 3.41 -9.63 -13.16
CA ILE A 243 4.83 -9.29 -13.35
C ILE A 243 5.71 -10.49 -13.05
N PHE A 244 5.35 -11.31 -12.06
CA PHE A 244 6.14 -12.48 -11.71
C PHE A 244 6.27 -13.43 -12.91
N ASN A 245 5.17 -13.70 -13.61
CA ASN A 245 5.19 -14.53 -14.82
C ASN A 245 6.03 -13.90 -15.93
N LEU A 246 5.88 -12.59 -16.18
CA LEU A 246 6.69 -11.86 -17.16
C LEU A 246 8.19 -11.96 -16.86
N LEU A 247 8.59 -11.94 -15.58
CA LEU A 247 9.98 -12.12 -15.17
C LEU A 247 10.45 -13.58 -15.32
N SER A 248 9.58 -14.55 -15.06
CA SER A 248 9.88 -15.97 -15.28
C SER A 248 10.17 -16.29 -16.75
N ASP A 249 9.50 -15.62 -17.69
CA ASP A 249 9.73 -15.79 -19.13
C ASP A 249 11.13 -15.32 -19.57
N VAL A 250 11.68 -14.31 -18.90
CA VAL A 250 13.01 -13.74 -19.20
C VAL A 250 14.06 -14.11 -18.15
N LYS A 251 13.81 -15.15 -17.35
CA LYS A 251 14.68 -15.53 -16.21
C LYS A 251 16.14 -15.74 -16.57
N ASN A 252 16.43 -16.16 -17.81
CA ASN A 252 17.79 -16.39 -18.32
C ASN A 252 18.57 -15.08 -18.57
N LEU A 253 17.88 -13.94 -18.58
CA LEU A 253 18.49 -12.61 -18.69
C LEU A 253 18.68 -11.94 -17.33
N LEU A 254 18.22 -12.57 -16.24
CA LEU A 254 18.20 -12.01 -14.90
C LEU A 254 19.20 -12.78 -14.01
N GLU A 255 19.94 -12.05 -13.18
CA GLU A 255 20.79 -12.66 -12.14
C GLU A 255 19.95 -13.25 -11.01
N ARG A 256 18.90 -12.52 -10.64
CA ARG A 256 17.96 -12.89 -9.59
C ARG A 256 16.64 -12.18 -9.83
N TYR A 257 15.53 -12.83 -9.50
CA TYR A 257 14.22 -12.18 -9.46
C TYR A 257 13.34 -12.79 -8.36
N GLY A 258 12.30 -12.07 -7.96
CA GLY A 258 11.33 -12.54 -6.98
C GLY A 258 10.21 -11.53 -6.74
N GLY A 259 9.16 -11.99 -6.07
CA GLY A 259 8.01 -11.16 -5.71
C GLY A 259 6.67 -11.86 -5.95
N HIS A 260 5.66 -11.06 -6.26
CA HIS A 260 4.27 -11.44 -6.46
C HIS A 260 3.71 -10.83 -7.75
N ASP A 261 2.50 -11.22 -8.13
CA ASP A 261 1.89 -10.85 -9.41
C ASP A 261 1.83 -9.33 -9.63
N LEU A 262 1.55 -8.54 -8.58
CA LEU A 262 1.43 -7.09 -8.66
C LEU A 262 2.71 -6.32 -8.30
N ALA A 263 3.70 -6.98 -7.71
CA ALA A 263 4.91 -6.35 -7.21
C ALA A 263 6.08 -7.32 -7.23
N ALA A 264 7.13 -6.99 -7.98
CA ALA A 264 8.33 -7.81 -8.05
C ALA A 264 9.60 -6.97 -8.14
N GLY A 265 10.75 -7.63 -8.01
CA GLY A 265 12.06 -7.03 -8.23
C GLY A 265 12.99 -8.02 -8.91
N PHE A 266 13.99 -7.48 -9.61
CA PHE A 266 15.03 -8.28 -10.23
C PHE A 266 16.37 -7.56 -10.25
N VAL A 267 17.44 -8.34 -10.38
CA VAL A 267 18.80 -7.89 -10.64
C VAL A 267 19.19 -8.34 -12.04
N ILE A 268 19.78 -7.44 -12.82
CA ILE A 268 20.08 -7.65 -14.23
C ILE A 268 21.43 -7.02 -14.59
N HIS A 269 22.18 -7.64 -15.49
CA HIS A 269 23.36 -7.01 -16.08
C HIS A 269 22.95 -5.90 -17.06
N LYS A 270 23.67 -4.77 -17.05
CA LYS A 270 23.30 -3.55 -17.79
C LYS A 270 23.07 -3.78 -19.28
N GLU A 271 23.82 -4.70 -19.88
CA GLU A 271 23.69 -5.07 -21.30
C GLU A 271 22.34 -5.73 -21.65
N ASN A 272 21.70 -6.41 -20.68
CA ASN A 272 20.44 -7.11 -20.89
C ASN A 272 19.20 -6.23 -20.62
N ILE A 273 19.38 -5.01 -20.05
CA ILE A 273 18.28 -4.10 -19.71
C ILE A 273 17.41 -3.80 -20.94
N ASN A 274 18.01 -3.52 -22.10
CA ASN A 274 17.26 -3.20 -23.31
C ASN A 274 16.45 -4.40 -23.83
N LYS A 275 17.01 -5.61 -23.77
CA LYS A 275 16.31 -6.84 -24.18
C LYS A 275 15.06 -7.08 -23.33
N VAL A 276 15.19 -6.94 -22.00
CA VAL A 276 14.05 -7.09 -21.09
C VAL A 276 13.03 -5.96 -21.28
N LYS A 277 13.49 -4.72 -21.49
CA LYS A 277 12.61 -3.59 -21.82
C LYS A 277 11.77 -3.87 -23.07
N GLU A 278 12.40 -4.35 -24.14
CA GLU A 278 11.71 -4.69 -25.39
C GLU A 278 10.71 -5.83 -25.20
N TYR A 279 11.07 -6.85 -24.43
CA TYR A 279 10.15 -7.93 -24.07
C TYR A 279 8.87 -7.37 -23.41
N PHE A 280 9.01 -6.54 -22.37
CA PHE A 280 7.87 -5.96 -21.67
C PHE A 280 7.00 -5.08 -22.57
N ILE A 281 7.62 -4.22 -23.39
CA ILE A 281 6.91 -3.33 -24.32
C ILE A 281 6.13 -4.12 -25.37
N ASN A 282 6.65 -5.26 -25.82
CA ASN A 282 6.01 -6.07 -26.86
C ASN A 282 4.95 -7.05 -26.31
N THR A 283 5.13 -7.55 -25.08
CA THR A 283 4.28 -8.60 -24.50
C THR A 283 3.05 -8.02 -23.79
N ILE A 284 3.20 -6.95 -23.00
CA ILE A 284 2.09 -6.38 -22.22
C ILE A 284 0.89 -5.93 -23.08
N PRO A 285 1.07 -5.25 -24.24
CA PRO A 285 -0.05 -4.90 -25.11
C PRO A 285 -0.85 -6.13 -25.58
N LYS A 286 -0.16 -7.25 -25.85
CA LYS A 286 -0.82 -8.49 -26.30
C LYS A 286 -1.69 -9.09 -25.21
N ILE A 287 -1.17 -9.16 -23.98
CA ILE A 287 -1.93 -9.62 -22.80
C ILE A 287 -3.17 -8.73 -22.58
N LYS A 288 -3.02 -7.41 -22.66
CA LYS A 288 -4.17 -6.49 -22.52
C LYS A 288 -5.23 -6.70 -23.61
N LEU A 289 -4.82 -6.93 -24.86
CA LEU A 289 -5.74 -7.20 -25.97
C LEU A 289 -6.50 -8.52 -25.78
N GLU A 290 -5.83 -9.58 -25.30
CA GLU A 290 -6.46 -10.87 -25.00
C GLU A 290 -7.46 -10.76 -23.85
N HIS A 291 -7.09 -10.07 -22.78
CA HIS A 291 -8.01 -9.82 -21.66
C HIS A 291 -9.21 -8.93 -22.03
N ASN A 292 -9.01 -7.90 -22.88
CA ASN A 292 -10.10 -7.04 -23.33
C ASN A 292 -11.08 -7.75 -24.26
N LYS A 293 -10.64 -8.76 -25.03
CA LYS A 293 -11.55 -9.59 -25.84
C LYS A 293 -12.48 -10.47 -24.99
N ASN A 294 -12.08 -10.77 -23.75
CA ASN A 294 -12.83 -11.62 -22.82
C ASN A 294 -13.61 -10.82 -21.75
N LYS A 295 -13.45 -9.50 -21.68
CA LYS A 295 -14.23 -8.64 -20.79
C LYS A 295 -15.58 -8.31 -21.43
N LYS A 296 -16.63 -9.00 -20.95
CA LYS A 296 -17.99 -8.41 -20.95
C LYS A 296 -17.93 -7.07 -20.23
N ASP A 297 -18.78 -6.15 -20.68
CA ASP A 297 -18.90 -4.75 -20.26
C ASP A 297 -18.49 -4.48 -18.81
N TYR A 298 -17.75 -3.38 -18.61
CA TYR A 298 -17.37 -2.86 -17.29
C TYR A 298 -18.56 -2.93 -16.33
N GLU A 299 -18.46 -3.84 -15.37
CA GLU A 299 -19.40 -4.05 -14.28
C GLU A 299 -19.59 -2.74 -13.49
N LYS A 300 -20.78 -2.56 -12.90
CA LYS A 300 -21.07 -1.42 -12.02
C LYS A 300 -19.94 -1.29 -10.98
N ASN A 301 -19.20 -0.17 -10.99
CA ASN A 301 -18.11 0.12 -10.04
C ASN A 301 -18.63 0.57 -8.65
N PHE A 302 -19.81 0.12 -8.25
CA PHE A 302 -20.42 0.43 -6.96
C PHE A 302 -21.21 -0.78 -6.43
N ASP A 303 -21.27 -0.93 -5.12
CA ASP A 303 -21.92 -2.04 -4.45
C ASP A 303 -23.44 -1.81 -4.30
N PHE A 304 -23.84 -0.57 -3.95
CA PHE A 304 -25.24 -0.21 -3.69
C PHE A 304 -25.58 1.19 -4.19
N GLU A 305 -26.82 1.40 -4.64
CA GLU A 305 -27.37 2.75 -4.77
C GLU A 305 -27.81 3.21 -3.37
N LEU A 306 -27.24 4.32 -2.88
CA LEU A 306 -27.58 4.91 -1.60
C LEU A 306 -27.56 6.43 -1.78
N PRO A 307 -28.71 7.10 -1.72
CA PRO A 307 -28.76 8.55 -1.71
C PRO A 307 -27.99 9.14 -0.54
N ILE A 308 -27.32 10.28 -0.73
CA ILE A 308 -26.60 10.95 0.37
C ILE A 308 -27.57 11.41 1.48
N GLU A 309 -28.84 11.62 1.14
CA GLU A 309 -29.93 11.99 2.06
C GLU A 309 -30.29 10.87 3.04
N ASP A 310 -30.04 9.61 2.65
CA ASP A 310 -30.33 8.43 3.46
C ASP A 310 -29.14 8.03 4.36
N LEU A 311 -28.06 8.82 4.36
CA LEU A 311 -26.92 8.61 5.25
C LEU A 311 -27.31 8.88 6.70
N GLY A 312 -27.18 7.86 7.54
CA GLY A 312 -27.42 7.97 8.97
C GLY A 312 -26.58 6.98 9.77
N ASP A 313 -26.75 6.99 11.09
CA ASP A 313 -25.92 6.21 12.02
C ASP A 313 -25.89 4.70 11.70
N LYS A 314 -27.01 4.14 11.25
CA LYS A 314 -27.08 2.72 10.83
C LYS A 314 -26.07 2.39 9.74
N THR A 315 -25.88 3.27 8.76
CA THR A 315 -24.90 3.08 7.68
C THR A 315 -23.48 2.99 8.26
N PHE A 316 -23.14 3.89 9.19
CA PHE A 316 -21.84 3.88 9.87
C PHE A 316 -21.65 2.65 10.76
N GLU A 317 -22.68 2.21 11.50
CA GLU A 317 -22.61 0.99 12.31
C GLU A 317 -22.35 -0.25 11.46
N PHE A 318 -22.98 -0.36 10.28
CA PHE A 318 -22.71 -1.44 9.33
C PHE A 318 -21.28 -1.36 8.79
N MET A 319 -20.83 -0.17 8.39
CA MET A 319 -19.46 0.04 7.90
C MET A 319 -18.42 -0.30 8.97
N GLU A 320 -18.64 0.07 10.23
CA GLU A 320 -17.72 -0.27 11.33
C GLU A 320 -17.60 -1.78 11.54
N LYS A 321 -18.71 -2.53 11.42
CA LYS A 321 -18.70 -4.00 11.48
C LYS A 321 -17.94 -4.62 10.30
N MET A 322 -18.02 -4.00 9.12
CA MET A 322 -17.32 -4.42 7.90
C MET A 322 -15.85 -3.98 7.83
N GLY A 323 -15.44 -2.99 8.63
CA GLY A 323 -14.03 -2.63 8.80
C GLY A 323 -13.22 -3.64 9.63
N PRO A 324 -11.88 -3.51 9.63
CA PRO A 324 -11.09 -2.46 9.02
C PRO A 324 -10.94 -2.63 7.49
N PHE A 325 -10.95 -1.52 6.76
CA PHE A 325 -10.88 -1.53 5.29
C PHE A 325 -9.46 -1.40 4.75
N GLY A 326 -9.20 -1.93 3.56
CA GLY A 326 -7.90 -1.89 2.89
C GLY A 326 -7.77 -2.96 1.81
N SER A 327 -6.56 -3.52 1.65
CA SER A 327 -6.26 -4.53 0.63
C SER A 327 -7.21 -5.72 0.71
N ASN A 328 -7.88 -6.06 -0.40
CA ASN A 328 -8.91 -7.13 -0.47
C ASN A 328 -10.09 -7.02 0.51
N ASN A 329 -10.27 -5.87 1.16
CA ASN A 329 -11.47 -5.52 1.93
C ASN A 329 -11.74 -4.01 1.76
N PRO A 330 -12.05 -3.52 0.54
CA PRO A 330 -12.26 -2.10 0.30
C PRO A 330 -13.48 -1.55 1.06
N HIS A 331 -13.57 -0.23 1.18
CA HIS A 331 -14.81 0.40 1.63
C HIS A 331 -15.96 0.03 0.68
N PRO A 332 -17.19 -0.18 1.20
CA PRO A 332 -18.36 -0.31 0.33
C PRO A 332 -18.55 0.98 -0.46
N LEU A 333 -18.75 0.85 -1.76
CA LEU A 333 -18.95 1.95 -2.68
C LEU A 333 -20.44 2.14 -2.93
N PHE A 334 -20.92 3.33 -2.57
CA PHE A 334 -22.26 3.78 -2.82
C PHE A 334 -22.33 4.61 -4.08
N PHE A 335 -23.51 4.68 -4.69
CA PHE A 335 -23.76 5.48 -5.87
C PHE A 335 -25.00 6.36 -5.69
N ASP A 336 -24.87 7.62 -6.12
CA ASP A 336 -25.96 8.59 -6.14
C ASP A 336 -25.86 9.49 -7.40
N ARG A 337 -26.99 10.06 -7.82
CA ARG A 337 -27.13 10.84 -9.06
C ARG A 337 -27.59 12.26 -8.80
N ASN A 338 -27.26 13.13 -9.75
CA ASN A 338 -27.75 14.50 -9.82
C ASN A 338 -27.31 15.42 -8.66
N LEU A 339 -26.11 15.24 -8.10
CA LEU A 339 -25.59 16.09 -7.04
C LEU A 339 -24.94 17.36 -7.59
N LYS A 340 -25.00 18.46 -6.85
CA LYS A 340 -24.25 19.68 -7.13
C LYS A 340 -22.96 19.71 -6.30
N LEU A 341 -21.92 20.33 -6.86
CA LEU A 341 -20.65 20.60 -6.18
C LEU A 341 -20.51 22.10 -5.97
N ASP A 342 -20.04 22.51 -4.80
CA ASP A 342 -19.67 23.89 -4.46
C ASP A 342 -18.35 23.95 -3.68
N GLU A 343 -17.83 25.15 -3.48
CA GLU A 343 -16.69 25.47 -2.62
C GLU A 343 -15.42 24.66 -2.92
N ILE A 344 -15.21 24.30 -4.19
CA ILE A 344 -14.10 23.45 -4.61
C ILE A 344 -12.76 24.16 -4.37
N LYS A 345 -11.91 23.58 -3.53
CA LYS A 345 -10.49 23.97 -3.39
C LYS A 345 -9.60 22.79 -3.76
N ARG A 346 -8.75 22.99 -4.76
CA ARG A 346 -7.80 21.96 -5.20
C ARG A 346 -6.55 21.95 -4.31
N PHE A 347 -6.01 20.77 -4.04
CA PHE A 347 -4.83 20.60 -3.18
C PHE A 347 -3.92 19.45 -3.63
N GLY A 348 -2.77 19.35 -2.97
CA GLY A 348 -1.73 18.36 -3.23
C GLY A 348 -0.82 18.70 -4.40
N VAL A 349 0.08 17.78 -4.73
CA VAL A 349 1.01 17.94 -5.85
C VAL A 349 0.21 18.09 -7.14
N ASP A 350 0.53 19.12 -7.93
CA ASP A 350 -0.14 19.47 -9.18
C ASP A 350 -1.65 19.74 -9.05
N PHE A 351 -2.15 20.09 -7.84
CA PHE A 351 -3.59 20.36 -7.61
C PHE A 351 -4.52 19.20 -8.01
N ARG A 352 -4.01 17.96 -7.95
CA ARG A 352 -4.72 16.75 -8.43
C ARG A 352 -5.84 16.26 -7.52
N HIS A 353 -5.89 16.70 -6.26
CA HIS A 353 -6.96 16.39 -5.32
C HIS A 353 -7.84 17.63 -5.11
N PHE A 354 -9.05 17.46 -4.58
CA PHE A 354 -9.89 18.58 -4.18
C PHE A 354 -10.70 18.26 -2.92
N ASN A 355 -11.03 19.30 -2.17
CA ASN A 355 -12.15 19.28 -1.22
C ASN A 355 -13.23 20.26 -1.70
N GLY A 356 -14.45 20.09 -1.20
CA GLY A 356 -15.57 20.97 -1.48
C GLY A 356 -16.80 20.48 -0.73
N ILE A 357 -17.98 20.95 -1.14
CA ILE A 357 -19.25 20.54 -0.55
C ILE A 357 -20.12 19.92 -1.65
N ILE A 358 -20.69 18.75 -1.37
CA ILE A 358 -21.74 18.16 -2.21
C ILE A 358 -23.10 18.54 -1.65
N TYR A 359 -24.02 18.86 -2.55
CA TYR A 359 -25.41 19.19 -2.21
C TYR A 359 -26.36 18.32 -3.00
N LYS A 360 -27.40 17.86 -2.31
CA LYS A 360 -28.60 17.28 -2.91
C LYS A 360 -29.79 17.65 -2.06
N ASP A 361 -30.79 18.25 -2.67
CA ASP A 361 -31.97 18.79 -2.00
C ASP A 361 -31.61 19.64 -0.76
N ASN A 362 -31.96 19.19 0.45
CA ASN A 362 -31.72 19.94 1.69
C ASN A 362 -30.52 19.45 2.51
N VAL A 363 -29.74 18.48 2.00
CA VAL A 363 -28.55 17.97 2.69
C VAL A 363 -27.26 18.40 2.01
N SER A 364 -26.23 18.58 2.82
CA SER A 364 -24.90 18.92 2.36
C SER A 364 -23.83 18.20 3.17
N TYR A 365 -22.79 17.72 2.49
CA TYR A 365 -21.64 17.11 3.15
C TYR A 365 -20.33 17.64 2.60
N ASN A 366 -19.32 17.72 3.48
CA ASN A 366 -17.95 17.90 3.04
C ASN A 366 -17.56 16.73 2.14
N ALA A 367 -16.96 17.01 0.99
CA ALA A 367 -16.52 16.00 0.04
C ALA A 367 -15.03 16.15 -0.25
N VAL A 368 -14.35 15.01 -0.42
CA VAL A 368 -12.95 14.95 -0.85
C VAL A 368 -12.82 14.00 -2.03
N GLY A 369 -12.24 14.51 -3.11
CA GLY A 369 -11.89 13.73 -4.29
C GLY A 369 -10.38 13.61 -4.44
N PHE A 370 -9.83 12.43 -4.12
CA PHE A 370 -8.41 12.17 -4.33
C PHE A 370 -8.15 11.80 -5.79
N GLU A 371 -7.31 12.58 -6.49
CA GLU A 371 -6.93 12.34 -7.90
C GLU A 371 -8.11 12.52 -8.87
N LEU A 372 -9.15 13.22 -8.43
CA LEU A 372 -10.36 13.49 -9.20
C LEU A 372 -10.45 14.95 -9.69
N ALA A 373 -9.46 15.80 -9.41
CA ALA A 373 -9.54 17.22 -9.73
C ALA A 373 -9.65 17.51 -11.24
N GLU A 374 -9.04 16.67 -12.08
CA GLU A 374 -9.14 16.80 -13.54
C GLU A 374 -10.52 16.40 -14.09
N LYS A 375 -11.31 15.63 -13.33
CA LYS A 375 -12.69 15.28 -13.70
C LYS A 375 -13.68 16.42 -13.41
N ILE A 376 -13.28 17.43 -12.64
CA ILE A 376 -14.14 18.58 -12.34
C ILE A 376 -14.09 19.56 -13.52
N ALA A 377 -15.26 19.80 -14.11
CA ALA A 377 -15.43 20.78 -15.17
C ALA A 377 -15.15 22.21 -14.67
N SER A 378 -14.67 23.08 -15.55
CA SER A 378 -14.42 24.49 -15.21
C SER A 378 -15.68 25.24 -14.78
N ASP A 379 -16.84 24.83 -15.30
CA ASP A 379 -18.18 25.35 -15.05
C ASP A 379 -19.00 24.46 -14.10
N TYR A 380 -18.34 23.78 -13.15
CA TYR A 380 -18.97 22.77 -12.29
C TYR A 380 -20.21 23.25 -11.53
N MET A 381 -20.29 24.54 -11.19
CA MET A 381 -21.45 25.15 -10.50
C MET A 381 -22.76 25.03 -11.28
N ASN A 382 -22.70 24.93 -12.61
CA ASN A 382 -23.87 24.80 -13.49
C ASN A 382 -24.16 23.35 -13.88
N LYS A 383 -23.48 22.39 -13.26
CA LYS A 383 -23.55 20.97 -13.60
C LYS A 383 -23.97 20.13 -12.42
N THR A 384 -24.59 19.01 -12.74
CA THR A 384 -24.87 17.94 -11.80
C THR A 384 -23.96 16.76 -12.08
N TYR A 385 -23.61 16.05 -11.02
CA TYR A 385 -22.68 14.94 -11.04
C TYR A 385 -23.36 13.68 -10.54
N ASN A 386 -23.05 12.56 -11.18
CA ASN A 386 -23.28 11.24 -10.61
C ASN A 386 -21.98 10.85 -9.89
N ILE A 387 -22.10 10.40 -8.65
CA ILE A 387 -20.95 10.11 -7.82
C ILE A 387 -20.95 8.64 -7.41
N VAL A 388 -19.75 8.07 -7.36
CA VAL A 388 -19.45 6.89 -6.56
C VAL A 388 -18.73 7.37 -5.32
N TYR A 389 -19.12 6.90 -4.13
CA TYR A 389 -18.60 7.43 -2.89
C TYR A 389 -18.60 6.41 -1.74
N TYR A 390 -17.90 6.74 -0.66
CA TYR A 390 -18.18 6.17 0.66
C TYR A 390 -18.15 7.28 1.72
N PRO A 391 -19.01 7.21 2.76
CA PRO A 391 -18.97 8.15 3.87
C PRO A 391 -17.94 7.72 4.92
N GLU A 392 -17.33 8.69 5.59
CA GLU A 392 -16.51 8.49 6.77
C GLU A 392 -16.79 9.55 7.83
N LYS A 393 -16.59 9.19 9.10
CA LYS A 393 -16.64 10.12 10.23
C LYS A 393 -15.24 10.63 10.49
N ILE A 394 -15.07 11.95 10.45
CA ILE A 394 -13.81 12.63 10.76
C ILE A 394 -14.01 13.60 11.92
N ILE A 395 -12.93 13.98 12.58
CA ILE A 395 -12.96 15.05 13.59
C ILE A 395 -12.47 16.33 12.93
N LEU A 396 -13.34 17.34 12.88
CA LEU A 396 -13.03 18.67 12.40
C LEU A 396 -13.38 19.68 13.50
N ASN A 397 -12.40 20.47 13.94
CA ASN A 397 -12.58 21.45 15.04
C ASN A 397 -13.21 20.82 16.31
N ASP A 398 -12.71 19.65 16.71
CA ASP A 398 -13.20 18.86 17.86
C ASP A 398 -14.63 18.33 17.75
N GLU A 399 -15.29 18.49 16.60
CA GLU A 399 -16.60 17.91 16.30
C GLU A 399 -16.50 16.74 15.33
N GLU A 400 -17.29 15.70 15.56
CA GLU A 400 -17.43 14.59 14.62
C GLU A 400 -18.36 15.02 13.47
N VAL A 401 -17.82 15.02 12.25
CA VAL A 401 -18.57 15.37 11.04
C VAL A 401 -18.50 14.25 10.02
N THR A 402 -19.55 14.14 9.20
CA THR A 402 -19.55 13.23 8.05
C THR A 402 -18.84 13.88 6.87
N GLN A 403 -17.88 13.15 6.31
CA GLN A 403 -17.19 13.48 5.06
C GLN A 403 -17.45 12.40 4.02
N ILE A 404 -17.61 12.82 2.77
CA ILE A 404 -17.86 11.96 1.62
C ILE A 404 -16.58 11.84 0.81
N ILE A 405 -16.08 10.62 0.67
CA ILE A 405 -14.92 10.34 -0.16
C ILE A 405 -15.39 9.88 -1.53
N LEU A 406 -15.09 10.69 -2.55
CA LEU A 406 -15.46 10.43 -3.93
C LEU A 406 -14.50 9.42 -4.58
N LYS A 407 -15.05 8.54 -5.42
CA LYS A 407 -14.33 7.51 -6.18
C LYS A 407 -14.61 7.61 -7.68
N VAL A 408 -13.72 6.97 -8.44
CA VAL A 408 -13.60 7.07 -9.91
C VAL A 408 -14.79 6.51 -10.63
#